data_AF-A0A1K1MBX4-F1
#
_entry.id   AF-A0A1K1MBX4-F1
#
_cell.length_a   1.000
_cell.length_b   1.000
_cell.length_c   1.000
_cell.angle_alpha   90.00
_cell.angle_beta   90.00
_cell.angle_gamma   90.00
#
_symmetry.space_group_name_H-M   'P 1'
#
loop_
_entity.id
_entity.type
_entity.pdbx_description
1 polymer ?
#
loop_
_entity_poly.entity_id
_entity_poly.type
_entity_poly.pdbx_seq_one_letter_code
_entity_poly.pdbx_strand_id
1 'polypeptide(L)'
;MGFLSKLFGGSDNGKSAGAPTDTGTGIGMLRTTRSGGYDKRSVLAAMDALNAEILALSEAVSSKCSGSPYTLPEPADLELTKVSSGGFNEEDTNAYIGELRKKIAELRALL
;
A
#
# COMPACT_ATOMS: atom_id res chain seq x y z
N MET A 1 -36.52 -0.70 35.91
CA MET A 1 -36.18 -1.99 35.26
C MET A 1 -36.96 -2.08 33.96
N GLY A 2 -36.33 -2.47 32.83
CA GLY A 2 -37.08 -2.93 31.66
C GLY A 2 -36.81 -2.27 30.29
N PHE A 3 -35.56 -1.90 29.93
CA PHE A 3 -35.25 -1.39 28.58
C PHE A 3 -34.39 -2.32 27.69
N LEU A 4 -33.90 -3.45 28.23
CA LEU A 4 -32.92 -4.29 27.51
C LEU A 4 -33.51 -5.55 26.84
N SER A 5 -34.80 -5.85 27.03
CA SER A 5 -35.39 -7.10 26.50
C SER A 5 -35.95 -6.99 25.08
N LYS A 6 -35.76 -5.86 24.39
CA LYS A 6 -36.38 -5.57 23.09
C LYS A 6 -35.41 -5.53 21.90
N LEU A 7 -34.12 -5.80 22.10
CA LEU A 7 -33.14 -5.82 21.01
C LEU A 7 -32.77 -7.21 20.50
N PHE A 8 -33.16 -8.28 21.22
CA PHE A 8 -32.90 -9.66 20.80
C PHE A 8 -34.24 -10.39 20.67
N GLY A 9 -34.84 -10.31 19.49
CA GLY A 9 -36.12 -10.94 19.24
C GLY A 9 -36.49 -11.04 17.76
N GLY A 10 -35.85 -11.99 17.07
CA GLY A 10 -36.57 -12.89 16.15
C GLY A 10 -36.45 -12.69 14.64
N SER A 11 -36.23 -13.82 13.96
CA SER A 11 -36.57 -14.14 12.56
C SER A 11 -35.73 -13.50 11.46
N ASP A 12 -35.38 -14.13 10.34
CA ASP A 12 -35.55 -15.48 9.78
C ASP A 12 -34.71 -15.53 8.49
N ASN A 13 -34.32 -16.73 8.05
CA ASN A 13 -33.99 -17.12 6.67
C ASN A 13 -32.91 -16.40 5.82
N GLY A 14 -31.87 -17.17 5.50
CA GLY A 14 -31.51 -17.43 4.10
C GLY A 14 -30.72 -16.36 3.34
N LYS A 15 -29.39 -16.37 3.46
CA LYS A 15 -28.46 -16.25 2.31
C LYS A 15 -27.02 -16.54 2.71
N SER A 16 -26.54 -17.71 2.29
CA SER A 16 -25.12 -17.99 2.21
C SER A 16 -24.50 -17.20 1.05
N ALA A 17 -23.30 -16.67 1.31
CA ALA A 17 -22.26 -16.31 0.35
C ALA A 17 -22.57 -15.16 -0.64
N GLY A 18 -22.44 -13.93 -0.14
CA GLY A 18 -21.90 -12.83 -0.91
C GLY A 18 -20.88 -12.12 -0.03
N ALA A 19 -19.59 -12.35 -0.25
CA ALA A 19 -18.53 -11.63 0.45
C ALA A 19 -18.77 -10.12 0.32
N PRO A 20 -18.66 -9.34 1.41
CA PRO A 20 -18.65 -7.90 1.26
C PRO A 20 -17.39 -7.55 0.47
N THR A 21 -17.57 -7.10 -0.78
CA THR A 21 -16.60 -6.23 -1.45
C THR A 21 -16.57 -4.96 -0.61
N ASP A 22 -15.63 -4.95 0.34
CA ASP A 22 -15.35 -3.85 1.22
C ASP A 22 -14.86 -2.66 0.38
N THR A 23 -15.80 -1.79 0.05
CA THR A 23 -15.59 -0.50 -0.61
C THR A 23 -15.00 0.49 0.41
N GLY A 24 -13.85 0.16 0.98
CA GLY A 24 -13.09 1.03 1.87
C GLY A 24 -12.26 2.01 1.06
N THR A 25 -12.85 3.15 0.67
CA THR A 25 -12.20 4.23 -0.10
C THR A 25 -11.27 5.02 0.83
N GLY A 26 -10.17 4.39 1.24
CA GLY A 26 -9.06 5.06 1.91
C GLY A 26 -7.89 5.17 0.94
N ILE A 27 -7.49 6.39 0.59
CA ILE A 27 -6.23 6.64 -0.11
C ILE A 27 -5.12 6.02 0.75
N GLY A 28 -4.41 5.03 0.21
CA GLY A 28 -3.34 4.31 0.90
C GLY A 28 -3.70 2.91 1.42
N MET A 29 -4.92 2.41 1.23
CA MET A 29 -5.25 1.02 1.59
C MET A 29 -5.19 0.09 0.37
N LEU A 30 -4.16 -0.74 0.30
CA LEU A 30 -4.01 -1.76 -0.75
C LEU A 30 -5.06 -2.83 -0.57
N ARG A 31 -6.08 -2.84 -1.44
CA ARG A 31 -7.11 -3.86 -1.38
C ARG A 31 -6.58 -5.18 -1.93
N THR A 32 -7.01 -6.28 -1.32
CA THR A 32 -6.72 -7.61 -1.85
C THR A 32 -7.85 -8.08 -2.77
N THR A 33 -7.51 -8.67 -3.90
CA THR A 33 -8.46 -9.23 -4.86
C THR A 33 -8.50 -10.75 -4.76
N ARG A 34 -9.71 -11.33 -4.74
CA ARG A 34 -9.87 -12.80 -4.66
C ARG A 34 -9.39 -13.49 -5.93
N SER A 35 -9.58 -12.86 -7.09
CA SER A 35 -9.11 -13.31 -8.40
C SER A 35 -8.06 -12.33 -8.94
N GLY A 36 -6.88 -12.82 -9.28
CA GLY A 36 -5.81 -12.00 -9.83
C GLY A 36 -5.08 -11.12 -8.82
N GLY A 37 -4.22 -10.25 -9.36
CA GLY A 37 -3.47 -9.22 -8.63
C GLY A 37 -1.96 -9.44 -8.64
N TYR A 38 -1.24 -8.55 -7.97
CA TYR A 38 0.18 -8.72 -7.70
C TYR A 38 0.42 -9.58 -6.47
N ASP A 39 1.48 -10.38 -6.49
CA ASP A 39 1.89 -11.20 -5.36
C ASP A 39 2.20 -10.31 -4.17
N LYS A 40 1.62 -10.63 -3.01
CA LYS A 40 1.74 -9.79 -1.81
C LYS A 40 3.19 -9.62 -1.37
N ARG A 41 4.01 -10.65 -1.48
CA ARG A 41 5.41 -10.57 -1.06
C ARG A 41 6.20 -9.70 -2.03
N SER A 42 5.97 -9.85 -3.34
CA SER A 42 6.61 -8.99 -4.35
C SER A 42 6.26 -7.51 -4.15
N VAL A 43 4.99 -7.21 -3.84
CA VAL A 43 4.53 -5.84 -3.59
C VAL A 43 5.13 -5.26 -2.31
N LEU A 44 5.15 -6.03 -1.21
CA LEU A 44 5.75 -5.58 0.04
C LEU A 44 7.26 -5.36 -0.11
N ALA A 45 7.98 -6.28 -0.76
CA ALA A 45 9.40 -6.10 -1.05
C ALA A 45 9.67 -4.85 -1.91
N ALA A 46 8.83 -4.60 -2.91
CA ALA A 46 8.91 -3.39 -3.73
C ALA A 46 8.67 -2.10 -2.91
N MET A 47 7.70 -2.12 -1.99
CA MET A 47 7.42 -0.98 -1.10
C MET A 47 8.55 -0.73 -0.10
N ASP A 48 9.11 -1.79 0.48
CA ASP A 48 10.25 -1.69 1.39
C ASP A 48 11.47 -1.11 0.67
N ALA A 49 11.75 -1.55 -0.56
CA ALA A 49 12.84 -1.00 -1.37
C ALA A 49 12.65 0.50 -1.68
N LEU A 50 11.45 0.90 -2.09
CA LEU A 50 11.13 2.30 -2.34
C LEU A 50 11.21 3.17 -1.08
N ASN A 51 10.72 2.66 0.07
CA ASN A 51 10.80 3.37 1.33
C ASN A 51 12.24 3.53 1.82
N ALA A 52 13.07 2.50 1.63
CA ALA A 52 14.51 2.59 1.92
C ALA A 52 15.18 3.66 1.05
N GLU A 53 14.84 3.74 -0.24
CA GLU A 53 15.35 4.79 -1.14
C GLU A 53 14.90 6.19 -0.68
N ILE A 54 13.62 6.36 -0.31
CA ILE A 54 13.11 7.63 0.23
C ILE A 54 13.88 8.04 1.49
N LEU A 55 14.13 7.11 2.41
CA LEU A 55 14.90 7.38 3.63
C LEU A 55 16.33 7.82 3.29
N ALA A 56 17.04 7.06 2.45
CA ALA A 56 18.40 7.39 2.04
C ALA A 56 18.48 8.75 1.30
N LEU A 57 17.51 9.06 0.44
CA LEU A 57 17.43 10.37 -0.23
C LEU A 57 17.14 11.50 0.77
N SER A 58 16.28 11.27 1.76
CA SER A 58 16.00 12.28 2.78
C SER A 58 17.22 12.58 3.67
N GLU A 59 18.01 11.56 3.99
CA GLU A 59 19.29 11.71 4.68
C GLU A 59 20.31 12.45 3.81
N ALA A 60 20.35 12.16 2.52
CA ALA A 60 21.20 12.88 1.57
C ALA A 60 20.81 14.36 1.48
N VAL A 61 19.51 14.69 1.44
CA VAL A 61 19.03 16.09 1.40
C VAL A 61 19.45 16.81 2.67
N SER A 62 19.29 16.16 3.82
CA SER A 62 19.71 16.70 5.12
C SER A 62 21.22 16.94 5.18
N SER A 63 22.00 16.03 4.61
CA SER A 63 23.47 16.12 4.53
C SER A 63 23.92 17.24 3.58
N LYS A 64 23.23 17.41 2.44
CA LYS A 64 23.43 18.55 1.54
C LYS A 64 23.18 19.87 2.24
N CYS A 65 22.11 19.98 3.02
CA CYS A 65 21.78 21.18 3.79
C CYS A 65 22.80 21.48 4.90
N SER A 66 23.42 20.46 5.51
CA SER A 66 24.45 20.63 6.54
C SER A 66 25.87 20.82 5.98
N GLY A 67 26.05 20.73 4.66
CA GLY A 67 27.36 20.80 4.01
C GLY A 67 28.21 19.54 4.17
N SER A 68 27.60 18.43 4.61
CA SER A 68 28.26 17.13 4.75
C SER A 68 28.29 16.39 3.41
N PRO A 69 29.33 15.58 3.12
CA PRO A 69 29.35 14.73 1.93
C PRO A 69 28.20 13.72 1.99
N TYR A 70 27.54 13.50 0.86
CA TYR A 70 26.43 12.56 0.74
C TYR A 70 26.58 11.68 -0.49
N THR A 71 25.89 10.53 -0.48
CA THR A 71 25.84 9.58 -1.59
C THR A 71 24.41 9.45 -2.08
N LEU A 72 24.23 9.49 -3.40
CA LEU A 72 22.94 9.26 -4.02
C LEU A 72 22.66 7.75 -4.06
N PRO A 73 21.54 7.28 -3.46
CA PRO A 73 21.15 5.89 -3.57
C PRO A 73 20.77 5.54 -5.02
N GLU A 74 21.08 4.31 -5.42
CA GLU A 74 20.67 3.77 -6.71
C GLU A 74 19.14 3.60 -6.76
N PRO A 75 18.51 3.81 -7.93
CA PRO A 75 17.06 3.57 -8.06
C PRO A 75 16.74 2.10 -7.79
N ALA A 76 15.73 1.85 -6.95
CA ALA A 76 15.24 0.50 -6.71
C ALA A 76 14.65 -0.10 -7.99
N ASP A 77 15.13 -1.29 -8.37
CA ASP A 77 14.53 -2.08 -9.45
C ASP A 77 13.33 -2.86 -8.90
N LEU A 78 12.17 -2.71 -9.52
CA LEU A 78 10.90 -3.23 -8.99
C LEU A 78 10.33 -4.28 -9.94
N GLU A 79 10.46 -5.54 -9.55
CA GLU A 79 9.78 -6.65 -10.22
C GLU A 79 8.54 -7.07 -9.45
N LEU A 80 7.36 -6.66 -9.93
CA LEU A 80 6.09 -7.13 -9.40
C LEU A 80 5.66 -8.41 -10.11
N THR A 81 5.47 -9.48 -9.34
CA THR A 81 5.00 -10.76 -9.87
C THR A 81 3.48 -10.79 -9.88
N LYS A 82 2.86 -11.25 -10.96
CA LYS A 82 1.39 -11.43 -11.03
C LYS A 82 0.99 -12.79 -10.50
N VAL A 83 -0.13 -12.85 -9.79
CA VAL A 83 -0.73 -14.10 -9.28
C VAL A 83 -2.16 -14.24 -9.76
N SER A 84 -2.60 -15.49 -9.94
CA SER A 84 -3.94 -15.82 -10.45
C SER A 84 -5.05 -15.66 -9.40
N SER A 85 -4.71 -15.62 -8.11
CA SER A 85 -5.69 -15.45 -7.02
C SER A 85 -5.05 -14.90 -5.75
N GLY A 86 -5.81 -14.11 -5.00
CA GLY A 86 -5.42 -13.65 -3.66
C GLY A 86 -4.29 -12.61 -3.64
N GLY A 87 -4.06 -11.90 -4.75
CA GLY A 87 -3.07 -10.83 -4.84
C GLY A 87 -3.57 -9.48 -4.31
N PHE A 88 -2.69 -8.48 -4.33
CA PHE A 88 -3.11 -7.08 -4.21
C PHE A 88 -3.69 -6.57 -5.53
N ASN A 89 -4.67 -5.68 -5.42
CA ASN A 89 -5.26 -5.02 -6.57
C ASN A 89 -4.17 -4.28 -7.36
N GLU A 90 -4.10 -4.52 -8.67
CA GLU A 90 -3.06 -3.93 -9.51
C GLU A 90 -3.16 -2.40 -9.58
N GLU A 91 -4.38 -1.85 -9.65
CA GLU A 91 -4.63 -0.40 -9.73
C GLU A 91 -4.20 0.30 -8.45
N ASP A 92 -4.65 -0.20 -7.28
CA ASP A 92 -4.28 0.36 -5.98
C ASP A 92 -2.76 0.29 -5.76
N THR A 93 -2.15 -0.84 -6.13
CA THR A 93 -0.70 -1.06 -6.00
C THR A 93 0.08 -0.12 -6.90
N ASN A 94 -0.32 0.02 -8.17
CA ASN A 94 0.34 0.91 -9.12
C ASN A 94 0.19 2.38 -8.71
N ALA A 95 -0.98 2.77 -8.20
CA ALA A 95 -1.23 4.12 -7.70
C ALA A 95 -0.30 4.44 -6.52
N TYR A 96 -0.22 3.55 -5.54
CA TYR A 96 0.63 3.73 -4.36
C TYR A 96 2.13 3.75 -4.71
N ILE A 97 2.59 2.82 -5.55
CA ILE A 97 3.97 2.83 -6.05
C ILE A 97 4.25 4.11 -6.84
N GLY A 98 3.27 4.60 -7.60
CA GLY A 98 3.34 5.88 -8.29
C GLY A 98 3.55 7.06 -7.34
N GLU A 99 2.85 7.10 -6.20
CA GLU A 99 3.06 8.12 -5.16
C GLU A 99 4.45 8.05 -4.54
N LEU A 100 4.94 6.85 -4.22
CA LEU A 100 6.30 6.66 -3.70
C LEU A 100 7.35 7.12 -4.71
N ARG A 101 7.19 6.78 -5.99
CA ARG A 101 8.08 7.23 -7.09
C ARG A 101 8.06 8.75 -7.27
N LYS A 102 6.90 9.40 -7.14
CA LYS A 102 6.81 10.87 -7.17
C LYS A 102 7.62 11.47 -6.03
N LYS A 103 7.48 10.94 -4.82
CA LYS A 103 8.25 11.41 -3.65
C LYS A 103 9.75 11.23 -3.83
N ILE A 104 10.18 10.11 -4.41
CA ILE A 104 11.59 9.89 -4.79
C ILE A 104 12.06 10.93 -5.80
N ALA A 105 11.27 11.21 -6.84
CA ALA A 105 11.62 12.21 -7.84
C ALA A 105 11.73 13.62 -7.25
N GLU A 106 10.82 14.00 -6.34
CA GLU A 106 10.86 15.26 -5.60
C GLU A 106 12.12 15.36 -4.74
N LEU A 107 12.46 14.31 -3.99
CA LEU A 107 13.69 14.30 -3.17
C LEU A 107 14.95 14.37 -4.02
N ARG A 108 15.00 13.65 -5.15
CA ARG A 108 16.12 13.72 -6.09
C ARG A 108 16.26 15.10 -6.73
N ALA A 109 15.17 15.83 -6.96
CA ALA A 109 15.21 17.20 -7.49
C ALA A 109 15.75 18.22 -6.47
N LEU A 110 15.74 17.90 -5.17
CA LEU A 110 16.30 18.74 -4.11
C LEU A 110 17.79 18.49 -3.87
N LEU A 111 18.33 17.36 -4.34
CA LEU A 111 19.76 17.01 -4.31
C LEU A 111 20.54 17.66 -5.45
#